data_AF-A0A1S2MDS9-F1
#
_entry.id   AF-A0A1S2MDS9-F1
#
_cell.length_a   1.000
_cell.length_b   1.000
_cell.length_c   1.000
_cell.angle_alpha   90.00
_cell.angle_beta   90.00
_cell.angle_gamma   90.00
#
_symmetry.space_group_name_H-M   'P 1'
#
loop_
_entity.id
_entity.type
_entity.pdbx_description
1 polymer ?
#
loop_
_entity_poly.entity_id
_entity_poly.type
_entity_poly.pdbx_seq_one_letter_code
_entity_poly.pdbx_strand_id
1 'polypeptide(L)'
;MPKYGRGMKVEIVDAIKKGKLKQPINTRDVEQFMNNNGWYPRKNFLNVFLANHSNPGHSKTYEKIFKSIGNGKYVLLEEIKD
;
A
#
# COMPACT_ATOMS: atom_id res chain seq x y z
N MET A 1 17.73 -7.80 4.06
CA MET A 1 17.38 -6.46 3.54
C MET A 1 15.98 -6.50 2.94
N PRO A 2 15.14 -5.47 3.13
CA PRO A 2 13.84 -5.42 2.49
C PRO A 2 14.00 -5.29 0.97
N LYS A 3 13.09 -5.89 0.21
CA LYS A 3 13.11 -5.84 -1.26
C LYS A 3 12.86 -4.43 -1.83
N TYR A 4 12.22 -3.55 -1.05
CA TYR A 4 11.77 -2.23 -1.49
C TYR A 4 12.05 -1.19 -0.40
N GLY A 5 13.19 -0.51 -0.45
CA GLY A 5 13.57 0.48 0.57
C GLY A 5 13.58 -0.11 1.98
N ARG A 6 12.81 0.49 2.89
CA ARG A 6 12.55 -0.01 4.26
C ARG A 6 11.51 -1.13 4.33
N GLY A 7 10.84 -1.41 3.21
CA GLY A 7 9.75 -2.36 3.05
C GLY A 7 8.53 -1.68 2.41
N MET A 8 7.89 -2.32 1.43
CA MET A 8 6.79 -1.73 0.64
C MET A 8 5.68 -1.12 1.51
N LYS A 9 5.29 -1.81 2.60
CA LYS A 9 4.33 -1.29 3.57
C LYS A 9 4.76 0.07 4.11
N VAL A 10 5.96 0.12 4.70
CA VAL A 10 6.50 1.31 5.37
C VAL A 10 6.62 2.47 4.37
N GLU A 11 7.12 2.19 3.17
CA GLU A 11 7.29 3.21 2.14
C GLU A 11 5.97 3.80 1.64
N ILE A 12 4.94 2.97 1.45
CA ILE A 12 3.62 3.45 1.02
C ILE A 12 2.94 4.27 2.13
N VAL A 13 2.97 3.79 3.38
CA VAL A 13 2.38 4.51 4.52
C VAL A 13 3.05 5.86 4.71
N ASP A 14 4.39 5.90 4.71
CA ASP A 14 5.17 7.13 4.84
C ASP A 14 4.90 8.10 3.68
N ALA A 15 4.79 7.59 2.45
CA ALA A 15 4.45 8.41 1.29
C ALA A 15 3.04 9.02 1.39
N ILE A 16 2.06 8.30 1.93
CA ILE A 16 0.72 8.83 2.20
C ILE A 16 0.77 9.90 3.30
N LYS A 17 1.41 9.60 4.44
CA LYS A 17 1.54 10.52 5.59
C LYS A 17 2.24 11.82 5.19
N LYS A 18 3.24 11.75 4.30
CA LYS A 18 3.97 12.92 3.77
C LYS A 18 3.27 13.62 2.58
N GLY A 19 2.09 13.16 2.17
CA GLY A 19 1.35 13.74 1.04
C GLY A 19 1.95 13.47 -0.35
N LYS A 20 2.93 12.57 -0.46
CA LYS A 20 3.52 12.13 -1.74
C LYS A 20 2.57 11.20 -2.52
N LEU A 21 1.80 10.39 -1.81
CA LEU A 21 0.67 9.61 -2.35
C LEU A 21 -0.63 10.20 -1.84
N LYS A 22 -1.45 10.74 -2.76
CA LYS A 22 -2.76 11.30 -2.42
C LYS A 22 -3.80 10.21 -2.34
N GLN A 23 -4.54 10.19 -1.24
CA GLN A 23 -5.66 9.27 -1.05
C GLN A 23 -6.92 9.78 -1.78
N PRO A 24 -7.83 8.89 -2.21
CA PRO A 24 -7.72 7.44 -2.16
C PRO A 24 -6.72 6.91 -3.21
N ILE A 25 -5.86 5.99 -2.81
CA ILE A 25 -4.87 5.38 -3.69
C ILE A 25 -5.44 4.20 -4.47
N ASN A 26 -4.90 3.92 -5.64
CA ASN A 26 -5.13 2.69 -6.39
C ASN A 26 -3.79 2.00 -6.75
N THR A 27 -3.86 0.81 -7.35
CA THR A 27 -2.65 0.05 -7.76
C THR A 27 -1.70 0.86 -8.66
N ARG A 28 -2.24 1.67 -9.58
CA ARG A 28 -1.43 2.49 -10.51
C ARG A 28 -0.70 3.60 -9.77
N ASP A 29 -1.32 4.25 -8.79
CA ASP A 29 -0.66 5.29 -7.98
C ASP A 29 0.52 4.71 -7.22
N VAL A 30 0.33 3.53 -6.61
CA VAL A 30 1.39 2.78 -5.92
C VAL A 30 2.48 2.33 -6.91
N GLU A 31 2.10 1.79 -8.07
CA GLU A 31 3.05 1.37 -9.11
C GLU A 31 3.93 2.54 -9.56
N GLN A 32 3.33 3.70 -9.84
CA GLN A 32 4.07 4.90 -10.23
C GLN A 32 5.02 5.36 -9.13
N PHE A 33 4.56 5.41 -7.88
CA PHE A 33 5.41 5.74 -6.73
C PHE A 33 6.59 4.77 -6.61
N MET A 34 6.35 3.46 -6.68
CA MET A 34 7.40 2.46 -6.54
C MET A 34 8.40 2.50 -7.71
N ASN A 35 7.93 2.75 -8.94
CA ASN A 35 8.78 2.89 -10.12
C ASN A 35 9.64 4.14 -10.06
N ASN A 36 9.09 5.26 -9.56
CA ASN A 36 9.84 6.51 -9.37
C ASN A 36 10.97 6.35 -8.32
N ASN A 37 10.88 5.36 -7.43
CA ASN A 37 11.92 5.00 -6.47
C ASN A 37 12.84 3.85 -6.95
N GLY A 38 12.69 3.39 -8.20
CA GLY A 38 13.56 2.36 -8.80
C GLY A 38 13.26 0.91 -8.40
N TRP A 39 12.08 0.62 -7.85
CA TRP A 39 11.75 -0.70 -7.27
C TRP A 39 10.99 -1.66 -8.19
N TYR A 40 10.32 -1.15 -9.21
CA TYR A 40 9.66 -1.92 -10.29
C TYR A 40 8.92 -3.22 -9.89
N PRO A 41 7.97 -3.17 -8.93
CA PRO A 41 7.18 -4.35 -8.56
C PRO A 41 6.20 -4.76 -9.67
N ARG A 42 5.92 -6.07 -9.79
CA ARG A 42 4.89 -6.57 -10.73
C ARG A 42 3.49 -6.10 -10.30
N LYS A 43 2.67 -5.65 -11.24
CA LYS A 43 1.28 -5.21 -10.99
C LYS A 43 0.43 -6.23 -10.20
N ASN A 44 0.53 -7.52 -10.53
CA ASN A 44 -0.20 -8.57 -9.79
C ASN A 44 0.23 -8.65 -8.32
N PHE A 45 1.51 -8.42 -8.03
CA PHE A 45 2.02 -8.37 -6.66
C PHE A 45 1.42 -7.20 -5.88
N LEU A 46 1.31 -6.02 -6.52
CA LEU A 46 0.68 -4.84 -5.90
C LEU A 46 -0.81 -5.05 -5.64
N ASN A 47 -1.55 -5.67 -6.57
CA ASN A 47 -2.96 -6.00 -6.38
C ASN A 47 -3.16 -6.92 -5.17
N VAL A 48 -2.35 -7.99 -5.07
CA VAL A 48 -2.39 -8.92 -3.93
C VAL A 48 -1.98 -8.20 -2.63
N PHE A 49 -0.96 -7.35 -2.67
CA PHE A 49 -0.51 -6.58 -1.52
C PHE A 49 -1.64 -5.70 -0.96
N LEU A 50 -2.30 -4.91 -1.81
CA LEU A 50 -3.40 -4.02 -1.41
C LEU A 50 -4.63 -4.80 -0.91
N ALA A 51 -4.97 -5.91 -1.57
CA ALA A 51 -6.07 -6.77 -1.16
C ALA A 51 -5.82 -7.40 0.24
N ASN A 52 -4.62 -7.92 0.48
CA ASN A 52 -4.27 -8.58 1.75
C ASN A 52 -4.25 -7.61 2.94
N HIS A 53 -3.80 -6.36 2.70
CA HIS A 53 -3.73 -5.30 3.70
C HIS A 53 -5.03 -4.52 3.88
N SER A 54 -6.08 -4.85 3.10
CA SER A 54 -7.41 -4.22 3.20
C SER A 54 -8.55 -5.16 3.56
N ASN A 55 -8.39 -6.48 3.35
CA ASN A 55 -9.46 -7.43 3.64
C ASN A 55 -9.34 -7.97 5.08
N PRO A 56 -10.32 -7.69 5.97
CA PRO A 56 -10.30 -8.17 7.36
C PRO A 56 -10.42 -9.70 7.47
N GLY A 57 -10.99 -10.39 6.47
CA GLY A 57 -11.24 -11.84 6.51
C GLY A 57 -10.17 -12.72 5.85
N HIS A 58 -9.19 -12.13 5.14
CA HIS A 58 -8.30 -12.91 4.25
C HIS A 58 -7.08 -13.53 4.95
N SER A 59 -6.68 -13.01 6.12
CA SER A 59 -5.64 -13.61 6.97
C SER A 59 -5.45 -12.79 8.27
N LYS A 60 -5.26 -13.49 9.41
CA LYS A 60 -4.90 -12.91 10.72
C LYS A 60 -3.46 -12.39 10.79
N THR A 61 -2.59 -12.78 9.86
CA THR A 61 -1.15 -12.41 9.88
C THR A 61 -0.83 -11.09 9.20
N TYR A 62 -1.71 -10.56 8.36
CA TYR A 62 -1.49 -9.27 7.71
C TYR A 62 -2.13 -8.16 8.53
N GLU A 63 -1.30 -7.22 8.97
CA GLU A 63 -1.75 -5.97 9.58
C GLU A 63 -2.68 -5.23 8.61
N LYS A 64 -3.87 -4.86 9.09
CA LYS A 64 -4.85 -4.14 8.30
C LYS A 64 -4.51 -2.66 8.39
N ILE A 65 -4.01 -2.13 7.29
CA ILE A 65 -3.53 -0.74 7.19
C ILE A 65 -4.31 0.05 6.16
N PHE A 66 -5.04 -0.64 5.27
CA PHE A 66 -5.90 0.01 4.29
C PHE A 66 -7.36 -0.40 4.51
N LYS A 67 -8.27 0.48 4.10
CA LYS A 67 -9.70 0.19 3.91
C LYS A 67 -10.00 0.29 2.43
N SER A 68 -10.53 -0.78 1.84
CA SER A 68 -11.08 -0.71 0.48
C SER A 68 -12.35 0.13 0.49
N ILE A 69 -12.45 1.11 -0.41
CA ILE A 69 -13.65 1.94 -0.60
C ILE A 69 -14.41 1.58 -1.90
N GLY A 70 -14.04 0.45 -2.53
CA GLY A 70 -14.59 0.00 -3.81
C GLY A 70 -13.80 0.52 -5.02
N ASN A 71 -14.12 0.01 -6.22
CA ASN A 71 -13.52 0.40 -7.50
C ASN A 71 -11.97 0.37 -7.53
N GLY A 72 -11.35 -0.57 -6.80
CA GLY A 72 -9.89 -0.69 -6.72
C GLY A 72 -9.19 0.46 -5.99
N LYS A 73 -9.93 1.20 -5.15
CA LYS A 73 -9.44 2.33 -4.36
C LYS A 73 -9.33 1.98 -2.88
N TYR A 74 -8.32 2.52 -2.23
CA TYR A 74 -7.95 2.24 -0.85
C TYR A 74 -7.61 3.53 -0.11
N VAL A 75 -7.97 3.58 1.17
CA VAL A 75 -7.57 4.64 2.10
C VAL A 75 -6.78 4.03 3.26
N LEU A 76 -5.80 4.76 3.77
CA LEU A 76 -5.05 4.43 4.97
C LEU A 76 -6.00 4.46 6.17
N LEU A 77 -5.90 3.46 7.06
CA LEU A 77 -6.60 3.48 8.34
C LEU A 77 -5.94 4.51 9.26
N GLU A 78 -6.73 5.35 9.91
CA GLU A 78 -6.24 6.44 10.77
C GLU A 78 -5.45 5.94 11.99
N GLU A 79 -5.64 4.68 12.40
CA GLU A 79 -5.08 4.11 13.63
C GLU A 79 -3.64 3.60 13.52
N ILE A 80 -2.95 3.80 12.40
CA ILE A 80 -1.57 3.31 12.24
C ILE A 80 -0.61 4.20 13.03
N LYS A 81 -0.31 3.77 14.26
CA LYS A 81 0.73 4.34 15.12
C LYS A 81 2.12 4.05 14.53
N ASP A 82 3.00 5.04 14.59
CA ASP A 82 4.38 5.01 14.06
C ASP A 82 5.27 3.97 14.74
#